data_AF-A0A811RKY5-F1
#
_entry.id   AF-A0A811RKY5-F1
#
_cell.length_a   1.000
_cell.length_b   1.000
_cell.length_c   1.000
_cell.angle_alpha   90.00
_cell.angle_beta   90.00
_cell.angle_gamma   90.00
#
_symmetry.space_group_name_H-M   'P 1'
#
loop_
_entity.id
_entity.type
_entity.pdbx_description
1 polymer ?
#
loop_
_entity_poly.entity_id
_entity_poly.type
_entity_poly.pdbx_seq_one_letter_code
_entity_poly.pdbx_strand_id
1 'polypeptide(L)'
;MLAHPEVEWMWWLDAGTLVTDMGFELPLVRYEGAHLVVRGDSYLLFQRRSWDAASTASFLLRNCQWSLDLLDAWAVMAPRGRARDDAGRLLTATLAERPPGEADDQSALVHLLITEKERWMDRVYLENQYYLHGVWTGLVGKFEEAMEKHHPGYGDDRWPFVTHFAGCKPCDGRHTRSTSASASGDGGGGKNRSDEYPLDRCISGMERAFNFADNQVLRLYGFWRESLASDEVRRVANRSANPLEAKEEALAFLKKPNEPDPWISDVRKNRKPKGKEDSVLARILRRLGWRSKF
;
A
#
# COMPACT_ATOMS: atom_id res chain seq x y z
N MET A 1 -9.94 -8.35 -14.41
CA MET A 1 -8.94 -8.72 -15.44
C MET A 1 -9.63 -9.22 -16.70
N LEU A 2 -10.12 -10.46 -16.75
CA LEU A 2 -10.71 -11.05 -17.97
C LEU A 2 -11.95 -10.31 -18.50
N ALA A 3 -12.82 -9.82 -17.59
CA ALA A 3 -14.04 -9.11 -17.97
C ALA A 3 -13.79 -7.68 -18.49
N HIS A 4 -12.62 -7.10 -18.20
CA HIS A 4 -12.25 -5.72 -18.51
C HIS A 4 -10.87 -5.68 -19.16
N PRO A 5 -10.72 -6.19 -20.40
CA PRO A 5 -9.42 -6.25 -21.09
C PRO A 5 -8.83 -4.87 -21.42
N GLU A 6 -9.64 -3.81 -21.42
CA GLU A 6 -9.23 -2.41 -21.61
C GLU A 6 -8.47 -1.84 -20.41
N VAL A 7 -8.65 -2.42 -19.22
CA VAL A 7 -7.98 -1.96 -18.00
C VAL A 7 -6.53 -2.42 -18.03
N GLU A 8 -5.58 -1.48 -18.06
CA GLU A 8 -4.14 -1.79 -17.99
C GLU A 8 -3.69 -2.13 -16.56
N TRP A 9 -4.16 -1.37 -15.57
CA TRP A 9 -3.80 -1.54 -14.17
C TRP A 9 -5.06 -1.69 -13.32
N MET A 10 -5.10 -2.75 -12.52
CA MET A 10 -6.04 -2.87 -11.43
C MET A 10 -5.37 -2.37 -10.16
N TRP A 11 -6.00 -1.40 -9.50
CA TRP A 11 -5.59 -0.95 -8.18
C TRP A 11 -6.52 -1.57 -7.14
N TRP A 12 -5.99 -2.51 -6.35
CA TRP A 12 -6.69 -3.07 -5.20
C TRP A 12 -6.49 -2.16 -3.99
N LEU A 13 -7.56 -1.95 -3.22
CA LEU A 13 -7.58 -1.19 -1.98
C LEU A 13 -8.45 -1.94 -0.96
N ASP A 14 -7.90 -2.25 0.21
CA ASP A 14 -8.65 -2.87 1.31
C ASP A 14 -9.74 -1.93 1.81
N ALA A 15 -10.84 -2.48 2.33
CA ALA A 15 -11.96 -1.70 2.86
C ALA A 15 -11.59 -0.78 4.03
N GLY A 16 -10.48 -1.05 4.74
CA GLY A 16 -9.94 -0.22 5.80
C GLY A 16 -8.94 0.86 5.33
N THR A 17 -8.79 1.05 4.02
CA THR A 17 -7.86 2.04 3.43
C THR A 17 -8.59 3.31 3.03
N LEU A 18 -7.94 4.46 3.24
CA LEU A 18 -8.40 5.77 2.80
C LEU A 18 -7.32 6.44 1.96
N VAL A 19 -7.71 7.03 0.85
CA VAL A 19 -6.85 7.97 0.11
C VAL A 19 -6.85 9.29 0.89
N THR A 20 -5.69 9.66 1.41
CA THR A 20 -5.49 10.84 2.25
C THR A 20 -4.71 11.95 1.56
N ASP A 21 -4.14 11.69 0.37
CA ASP A 21 -3.61 12.72 -0.53
C ASP A 21 -4.42 12.74 -1.83
N MET A 22 -5.35 13.68 -1.95
CA MET A 22 -6.19 13.87 -3.14
C MET A 22 -5.44 14.58 -4.27
N GLY A 23 -4.25 15.10 -3.99
CA GLY A 23 -3.39 15.79 -4.92
C GLY A 23 -2.32 14.91 -5.57
N PHE A 24 -2.08 13.74 -4.99
CA PHE A 24 -1.05 12.82 -5.45
C PHE A 24 -1.52 12.00 -6.64
N GLU A 25 -0.70 11.98 -7.70
CA GLU A 25 -0.89 11.11 -8.86
C GLU A 25 0.09 9.93 -8.80
N LEU A 26 -0.43 8.72 -9.00
CA LEU A 26 0.39 7.52 -9.10
C LEU A 26 1.42 7.68 -10.24
N PRO A 27 2.73 7.52 -9.98
CA PRO A 27 3.77 7.72 -11.00
C PRO A 27 3.88 6.49 -11.92
N LEU A 28 2.83 6.13 -12.66
CA LEU A 28 2.73 4.88 -13.43
C LEU A 28 3.90 4.67 -14.41
N VAL A 29 4.48 5.75 -14.95
CA VAL A 29 5.66 5.70 -15.82
C VAL A 29 6.88 5.07 -15.12
N ARG A 30 7.00 5.24 -13.80
CA ARG A 30 8.07 4.61 -12.99
C ARG A 30 7.98 3.08 -13.00
N TYR A 31 6.78 2.55 -13.17
CA TYR A 31 6.50 1.11 -13.14
C TYR A 31 6.60 0.44 -14.50
N GLU A 32 7.27 1.10 -15.46
CA GLU A 32 7.55 0.51 -16.77
C GLU A 32 8.37 -0.78 -16.64
N GLY A 33 7.77 -1.86 -17.17
CA GLY A 33 8.33 -3.22 -17.11
C GLY A 33 7.88 -4.05 -15.91
N ALA A 34 7.23 -3.44 -14.91
CA ALA A 34 6.62 -4.13 -13.78
C ALA A 34 5.18 -4.57 -14.08
N HIS A 35 4.75 -5.60 -13.38
CA HIS A 35 3.41 -6.19 -13.46
C HIS A 35 2.70 -6.21 -12.12
N LEU A 36 3.46 -6.20 -11.01
CA LEU A 36 2.95 -6.00 -9.65
C LEU A 36 3.71 -4.85 -8.99
N VAL A 37 2.98 -3.93 -8.36
CA VAL A 37 3.54 -2.86 -7.52
C VAL A 37 2.92 -2.95 -6.14
N VAL A 38 3.74 -3.18 -5.12
CA VAL A 38 3.33 -3.27 -3.72
C VAL A 38 4.19 -2.33 -2.89
N ARG A 39 3.65 -1.77 -1.80
CA ARG A 39 4.53 -1.15 -0.78
C ARG A 39 5.39 -2.27 -0.18
N GLY A 40 6.71 -2.13 -0.22
CA GLY A 40 7.59 -3.10 0.42
C GLY A 40 9.03 -2.64 0.58
N ASP A 41 9.83 -3.45 1.27
CA ASP A 41 11.25 -3.20 1.53
C ASP A 41 12.08 -4.44 1.20
N SER A 42 13.09 -4.29 0.34
CA SER A 42 13.89 -5.42 -0.12
C SER A 42 14.71 -6.08 1.00
N TYR A 43 15.16 -5.30 1.98
CA TYR A 43 15.92 -5.82 3.12
C TYR A 43 15.00 -6.62 4.06
N LEU A 44 13.80 -6.10 4.34
CA LEU A 44 12.80 -6.85 5.09
C LEU A 44 12.41 -8.14 4.36
N LEU A 45 12.27 -8.09 3.03
CA LEU A 45 11.84 -9.23 2.23
C LEU A 45 12.89 -10.33 2.14
N PHE A 46 14.12 -10.02 1.73
CA PHE A 46 15.11 -11.05 1.42
C PHE A 46 16.07 -11.36 2.58
N GLN A 47 16.35 -10.39 3.45
CA GLN A 47 17.30 -10.56 4.55
C GLN A 47 16.59 -10.95 5.84
N ARG A 48 15.53 -10.24 6.21
CA ARG A 48 14.76 -10.57 7.42
C ARG A 48 13.67 -11.61 7.17
N ARG A 49 13.17 -11.74 5.94
CA ARG A 49 12.01 -12.58 5.60
C ARG A 49 10.80 -12.23 6.47
N SER A 50 10.62 -10.95 6.76
CA SER A 50 9.53 -10.45 7.61
C SER A 50 8.19 -10.60 6.89
N TRP A 51 7.15 -11.03 7.62
CA TRP A 51 5.82 -11.27 7.06
C TRP A 51 5.10 -10.01 6.55
N ASP A 52 5.54 -8.85 7.03
CA ASP A 52 5.08 -7.51 6.68
C ASP A 52 6.04 -6.78 5.72
N ALA A 53 6.99 -7.49 5.11
CA ALA A 53 7.97 -6.92 4.19
C ALA A 53 7.35 -6.34 2.90
N ALA A 54 6.15 -6.78 2.55
CA ALA A 54 5.31 -6.19 1.51
C ALA A 54 3.85 -6.20 1.97
N SER A 55 3.06 -5.22 1.53
CA SER A 55 1.64 -5.13 1.86
C SER A 55 0.74 -5.42 0.66
N THR A 56 -0.32 -6.19 0.89
CA THR A 56 -1.38 -6.49 -0.07
C THR A 56 -2.64 -5.63 0.15
N ALA A 57 -2.58 -4.68 1.08
CA ALA A 57 -3.71 -3.81 1.36
C ALA A 57 -3.95 -2.72 0.31
N SER A 58 -2.91 -2.37 -0.44
CA SER A 58 -2.98 -1.43 -1.55
C SER A 58 -1.88 -1.75 -2.56
N PHE A 59 -2.26 -2.20 -3.75
CA PHE A 59 -1.31 -2.62 -4.78
C PHE A 59 -1.85 -2.45 -6.19
N LEU A 60 -0.94 -2.31 -7.15
CA LEU A 60 -1.25 -2.26 -8.57
C LEU A 60 -0.89 -3.60 -9.21
N LEU A 61 -1.82 -4.18 -9.95
CA LEU A 61 -1.62 -5.40 -10.73
C LEU A 61 -1.97 -5.13 -12.19
N ARG A 62 -1.01 -5.33 -13.09
CA ARG A 62 -1.18 -5.11 -14.52
C ARG A 62 -2.07 -6.20 -15.11
N ASN A 63 -2.98 -5.86 -16.01
CA ASN A 63 -3.81 -6.83 -16.70
C ASN A 63 -3.02 -7.55 -17.80
N CYS A 64 -2.44 -8.70 -17.48
CA CYS A 64 -1.63 -9.49 -18.41
C CYS A 64 -1.55 -10.96 -17.97
N GLN A 65 -1.03 -11.82 -18.84
CA GLN A 65 -0.89 -13.26 -18.55
C GLN A 65 -0.07 -13.53 -17.30
N TRP A 66 1.05 -12.81 -17.10
CA TRP A 66 1.90 -12.97 -15.92
C TRP A 66 1.12 -12.77 -14.61
N SER A 67 0.18 -11.82 -14.59
CA SER A 67 -0.64 -11.54 -13.43
C SER A 67 -1.70 -12.61 -13.17
N LEU A 68 -2.24 -13.24 -14.22
CA LEU A 68 -3.12 -14.39 -14.07
C LEU A 68 -2.35 -15.58 -13.50
N ASP A 69 -1.14 -15.84 -14.01
CA ASP A 69 -0.28 -16.90 -13.52
C ASP A 69 0.14 -16.66 -12.05
N LEU A 70 0.38 -15.41 -11.67
CA LEU A 70 0.64 -15.01 -10.28
C LEU A 70 -0.58 -15.31 -9.40
N LEU A 71 -1.78 -14.92 -9.82
CA LEU A 71 -3.00 -15.14 -9.05
C LEU A 71 -3.26 -16.64 -8.81
N ASP A 72 -3.01 -17.49 -9.82
CA ASP A 72 -3.12 -18.94 -9.68
C ASP A 72 -2.12 -19.49 -8.65
N ALA A 73 -0.86 -19.03 -8.69
CA ALA A 73 0.16 -19.44 -7.73
C ALA A 73 -0.13 -18.92 -6.30
N TRP A 74 -0.65 -17.70 -6.20
CA TRP A 74 -0.95 -17.04 -4.92
C TRP A 74 -2.18 -17.66 -4.24
N ALA A 75 -3.18 -18.11 -5.01
CA ALA A 75 -4.42 -18.69 -4.51
C ALA A 75 -4.24 -20.09 -3.87
N VAL A 76 -3.09 -20.76 -4.04
CA VAL A 76 -2.86 -22.12 -3.52
C VAL A 76 -3.07 -22.23 -2.01
N MET A 77 -2.71 -21.19 -1.24
CA MET A 77 -2.84 -21.16 0.23
C MET A 77 -4.21 -20.65 0.70
N ALA A 78 -5.11 -20.26 -0.21
CA ALA A 78 -6.38 -19.63 0.11
C ALA A 78 -7.54 -20.57 0.50
N PRO A 79 -7.68 -21.83 0.03
CA PRO A 79 -8.88 -22.63 0.29
C PRO A 79 -9.12 -22.91 1.79
N ARG A 80 -10.33 -22.59 2.27
CA ARG A 80 -10.71 -22.73 3.69
C ARG A 80 -10.58 -24.16 4.21
N GLY A 81 -10.43 -24.27 5.54
CA GLY A 81 -10.27 -25.52 6.26
C GLY A 81 -8.81 -25.94 6.32
N ARG A 82 -8.57 -27.25 6.35
CA ARG A 82 -7.25 -27.83 6.60
C ARG A 82 -6.14 -27.27 5.69
N ALA A 83 -6.43 -27.01 4.42
CA ALA A 83 -5.43 -26.47 3.49
C ALA A 83 -4.89 -25.10 3.96
N ARG A 84 -5.77 -24.17 4.32
CA ARG A 84 -5.39 -22.84 4.84
C ARG A 84 -4.76 -22.92 6.23
N ASP A 85 -5.19 -23.84 7.08
CA ASP A 85 -4.60 -24.05 8.42
C ASP A 85 -3.16 -24.58 8.31
N ASP A 86 -2.95 -25.57 7.45
CA ASP A 86 -1.65 -26.18 7.20
C ASP A 86 -0.70 -25.16 6.55
N ALA A 87 -1.19 -24.38 5.58
CA ALA A 87 -0.45 -23.26 4.99
C ALA A 87 -0.12 -22.18 6.02
N GLY A 88 -1.04 -21.83 6.92
CA GLY A 88 -0.79 -20.87 8.00
C GLY A 88 0.35 -21.31 8.91
N ARG A 89 0.42 -22.60 9.25
CA ARG A 89 1.55 -23.16 10.03
C ARG A 89 2.87 -23.09 9.26
N LEU A 90 2.86 -23.38 7.96
CA LEU A 90 4.04 -23.21 7.09
C LEU A 90 4.51 -21.75 7.07
N LEU A 91 3.60 -20.80 6.89
CA LEU A 91 3.92 -19.37 6.84
C LEU A 91 4.50 -18.88 8.17
N THR A 92 3.92 -19.26 9.31
CA THR A 92 4.47 -18.91 10.63
C THR A 92 5.84 -19.54 10.88
N ALA A 93 6.11 -20.72 10.34
CA ALA A 93 7.42 -21.37 10.47
C ALA A 93 8.50 -20.75 9.56
N THR A 94 8.12 -20.07 8.47
CA THR A 94 9.04 -19.62 7.42
C THR A 94 9.23 -18.11 7.35
N LEU A 95 8.30 -17.33 7.89
CA LEU A 95 8.33 -15.87 7.89
C LEU A 95 8.62 -15.35 9.29
N ALA A 96 9.56 -14.41 9.40
CA ALA A 96 9.94 -13.81 10.65
C ALA A 96 8.78 -12.98 11.22
N GLU A 97 8.61 -13.07 12.55
CA GLU A 97 7.66 -12.25 13.33
C GLU A 97 6.18 -12.45 12.95
N ARG A 98 5.85 -13.42 12.08
CA ARG A 98 4.46 -13.75 11.74
C ARG A 98 3.76 -14.38 12.95
N PRO A 99 2.63 -13.84 13.41
CA PRO A 99 1.86 -14.47 14.47
C PRO A 99 1.25 -15.82 14.01
N PRO A 100 0.98 -16.76 14.94
CA PRO A 100 0.25 -17.99 14.61
C PRO A 100 -1.18 -17.69 14.14
N GLY A 101 -1.62 -18.36 13.08
CA GLY A 101 -2.97 -18.24 12.53
C GLY A 101 -3.09 -18.92 11.17
N GLU A 102 -4.32 -18.94 10.64
CA GLU A 102 -4.62 -19.33 9.25
C GLU A 102 -3.74 -18.56 8.26
N ALA A 103 -3.51 -19.11 7.06
CA ALA A 103 -2.86 -18.37 5.99
C ALA A 103 -3.66 -17.11 5.61
N ASP A 104 -2.94 -16.00 5.47
CA ASP A 104 -3.40 -14.73 4.92
C ASP A 104 -2.70 -14.45 3.59
N ASP A 105 -3.35 -13.66 2.75
CA ASP A 105 -2.88 -13.33 1.41
C ASP A 105 -1.56 -12.55 1.42
N GLN A 106 -1.35 -11.63 2.38
CA GLN A 106 -0.10 -10.88 2.51
C GLN A 106 1.09 -11.81 2.74
N SER A 107 0.99 -12.67 3.75
CA SER A 107 2.02 -13.65 4.09
C SER A 107 2.24 -14.64 2.95
N ALA A 108 1.18 -15.08 2.27
CA ALA A 108 1.30 -15.97 1.12
C ALA A 108 2.06 -15.31 -0.04
N LEU A 109 1.80 -14.03 -0.33
CA LEU A 109 2.54 -13.28 -1.36
C LEU A 109 4.01 -13.14 -0.97
N VAL A 110 4.28 -12.68 0.25
CA VAL A 110 5.66 -12.53 0.78
C VAL A 110 6.42 -13.85 0.67
N HIS A 111 5.80 -14.96 1.09
CA HIS A 111 6.40 -16.28 0.98
C HIS A 111 6.72 -16.64 -0.48
N LEU A 112 5.76 -16.47 -1.40
CA LEU A 112 5.93 -16.73 -2.83
C LEU A 112 7.07 -15.91 -3.45
N LEU A 113 7.15 -14.62 -3.12
CA LEU A 113 8.20 -13.72 -3.63
C LEU A 113 9.61 -14.09 -3.12
N ILE A 114 9.69 -14.69 -1.93
CA ILE A 114 10.95 -15.17 -1.36
C ILE A 114 11.34 -16.51 -1.96
N THR A 115 10.41 -17.47 -2.06
CA THR A 115 10.71 -18.86 -2.45
C THR A 115 10.83 -19.05 -3.96
N GLU A 116 10.11 -18.25 -4.75
CA GLU A 116 10.12 -18.29 -6.22
C GLU A 116 10.65 -16.96 -6.79
N LYS A 117 11.66 -16.39 -6.14
CA LYS A 117 12.26 -15.10 -6.49
C LYS A 117 12.60 -14.99 -7.97
N GLU A 118 13.28 -15.98 -8.52
CA GLU A 118 13.73 -15.99 -9.92
C GLU A 118 12.58 -15.98 -10.92
N ARG A 119 11.39 -16.43 -10.51
CA ARG A 119 10.19 -16.50 -11.35
C ARG A 119 9.39 -15.20 -11.33
N TRP A 120 9.33 -14.52 -10.19
CA TRP A 120 8.39 -13.41 -10.00
C TRP A 120 9.04 -12.04 -9.88
N MET A 121 10.20 -11.94 -9.21
CA MET A 121 10.73 -10.64 -8.77
C MET A 121 11.28 -9.76 -9.89
N ASP A 122 11.49 -10.30 -11.10
CA ASP A 122 11.86 -9.49 -12.27
C ASP A 122 10.73 -8.54 -12.72
N ARG A 123 9.47 -8.85 -12.36
CA ARG A 123 8.28 -8.06 -12.67
C ARG A 123 7.61 -7.42 -11.46
N VAL A 124 8.16 -7.58 -10.26
CA VAL A 124 7.64 -6.97 -9.03
C VAL A 124 8.42 -5.68 -8.72
N TYR A 125 7.70 -4.60 -8.48
CA TYR A 125 8.24 -3.35 -7.98
C TYR A 125 7.87 -3.18 -6.50
N LEU A 126 8.89 -3.08 -5.63
CA LEU A 126 8.70 -2.75 -4.22
C LEU A 126 8.75 -1.24 -4.05
N GLU A 127 7.59 -0.59 -4.00
CA GLU A 127 7.50 0.86 -3.80
C GLU A 127 7.82 1.21 -2.35
N ASN A 128 8.63 2.24 -2.15
CA ASN A 128 9.05 2.74 -0.84
C ASN A 128 9.26 4.24 -0.74
N GLN A 129 8.96 5.00 -1.81
CA GLN A 129 9.16 6.44 -1.88
C GLN A 129 7.92 7.24 -1.47
N TYR A 130 6.75 6.60 -1.42
CA TYR A 130 5.51 7.19 -0.94
C TYR A 130 4.64 6.10 -0.28
N TYR A 131 3.59 6.53 0.42
CA TYR A 131 2.66 5.63 1.09
C TYR A 131 1.62 5.06 0.12
N LEU A 132 2.04 4.17 -0.78
CA LEU A 132 1.09 3.30 -1.51
C LEU A 132 0.25 2.49 -0.52
N HIS A 133 0.87 2.12 0.60
CA HIS A 133 0.23 1.67 1.84
C HIS A 133 0.95 2.34 3.01
N GLY A 134 0.20 2.94 3.94
CA GLY A 134 0.73 3.59 5.14
C GLY A 134 -0.06 3.18 6.38
N VAL A 135 0.62 2.67 7.42
CA VAL A 135 -0.04 2.18 8.63
C VAL A 135 -0.52 3.36 9.48
N TRP A 136 -1.83 3.40 9.77
CA TRP A 136 -2.50 4.53 10.40
C TRP A 136 -1.85 4.97 11.73
N THR A 137 -1.35 4.04 12.55
CA THR A 137 -0.77 4.34 13.87
C THR A 137 0.45 5.25 13.81
N GLY A 138 1.18 5.27 12.69
CA GLY A 138 2.32 6.15 12.45
C GLY A 138 1.97 7.47 11.75
N LEU A 139 0.72 7.63 11.29
CA LEU A 139 0.29 8.73 10.41
C LEU A 139 -0.74 9.66 11.07
N VAL A 140 -1.81 9.11 11.68
CA VAL A 140 -2.97 9.91 12.10
C VAL A 140 -2.64 11.00 13.12
N GLY A 141 -1.61 10.81 13.93
CA GLY A 141 -1.15 11.79 14.92
C GLY A 141 -0.32 12.95 14.32
N LYS A 142 0.04 12.87 13.03
CA LYS A 142 0.88 13.86 12.34
C LYS A 142 0.08 14.75 11.38
N PHE A 143 -1.23 14.52 11.24
CA PHE A 143 -2.04 15.22 10.25
C PHE A 143 -2.12 16.74 10.49
N GLU A 144 -2.20 17.18 11.74
CA GLU A 144 -2.16 18.60 12.07
C GLU A 144 -0.83 19.25 11.65
N GLU A 145 0.30 18.57 11.93
CA GLU A 145 1.62 19.04 11.51
C GLU A 145 1.74 19.09 9.98
N ALA A 146 1.22 18.07 9.28
CA ALA A 146 1.18 18.05 7.82
C ALA A 146 0.35 19.22 7.25
N MET A 147 -0.81 19.51 7.85
CA MET A 147 -1.66 20.65 7.48
C MET A 147 -1.02 22.01 7.75
N GLU A 148 -0.16 22.12 8.76
CA GLU A 148 0.53 23.35 9.13
C GLU A 148 1.76 23.62 8.24
N LYS A 149 2.55 22.57 7.97
CA LYS A 149 3.88 22.71 7.34
C LYS A 149 3.91 22.37 5.86
N HIS A 150 2.92 21.63 5.38
CA HIS A 150 2.91 21.04 4.04
C HIS A 150 1.56 21.24 3.35
N HIS A 151 1.38 20.60 2.21
CA HIS A 151 0.14 20.58 1.45
C HIS A 151 0.05 19.26 0.64
N PRO A 152 -1.11 18.94 0.05
CA PRO A 152 -1.29 17.72 -0.75
C PRO A 152 -0.40 17.66 -1.99
N GLY A 153 -0.14 16.44 -2.47
CA GLY A 153 0.60 16.13 -3.69
C GLY A 153 1.94 15.42 -3.46
N TYR A 154 2.38 15.25 -2.21
CA TYR A 154 3.65 14.59 -1.90
C TYR A 154 3.53 13.06 -1.83
N GLY A 155 2.43 12.56 -1.26
CA GLY A 155 2.17 11.13 -1.04
C GLY A 155 3.02 10.44 0.04
N ASP A 156 3.99 11.12 0.65
CA ASP A 156 4.97 10.59 1.62
C ASP A 156 4.75 11.10 3.05
N ASP A 157 5.79 11.12 3.90
CA ASP A 157 5.71 11.58 5.29
C ASP A 157 5.21 13.03 5.45
N ARG A 158 5.34 13.86 4.40
CA ARG A 158 4.83 15.24 4.40
C ARG A 158 3.33 15.29 4.24
N TRP A 159 2.77 14.36 3.46
CA TRP A 159 1.34 14.22 3.20
C TRP A 159 1.05 12.81 2.67
N PRO A 160 0.58 11.86 3.50
CA PRO A 160 0.56 10.44 3.12
C PRO A 160 -0.53 10.15 2.09
N PHE A 161 -0.18 9.39 1.05
CA PHE A 161 -1.12 9.05 -0.02
C PHE A 161 -2.24 8.12 0.45
N VAL A 162 -1.91 6.96 1.00
CA VAL A 162 -2.88 6.00 1.54
C VAL A 162 -2.65 5.79 3.03
N THR A 163 -3.72 5.93 3.81
CA THR A 163 -3.77 5.59 5.23
C THR A 163 -4.60 4.32 5.42
N HIS A 164 -3.98 3.25 5.90
CA HIS A 164 -4.61 1.94 6.15
C HIS A 164 -4.76 1.66 7.64
N PHE A 165 -6.00 1.39 8.05
CA PHE A 165 -6.38 0.97 9.39
C PHE A 165 -6.20 -0.53 9.64
N ALA A 166 -5.00 -1.04 9.33
CA ALA A 166 -4.63 -2.42 9.64
C ALA A 166 -4.85 -2.72 11.13
N GLY A 167 -5.46 -3.87 11.41
CA GLY A 167 -5.82 -4.31 12.78
C GLY A 167 -7.15 -3.75 13.31
N CYS A 168 -7.74 -2.73 12.67
CA CYS A 168 -9.07 -2.23 13.02
C CYS A 168 -10.17 -3.04 12.32
N LYS A 169 -11.17 -3.50 13.06
CA LYS A 169 -12.27 -4.32 12.54
C LYS A 169 -13.65 -3.75 12.92
N PRO A 170 -14.01 -2.54 12.46
CA PRO A 170 -15.29 -1.92 12.83
C PRO A 170 -16.51 -2.71 12.34
N CYS A 171 -16.35 -3.56 11.33
CA CYS A 171 -17.42 -4.40 10.78
C CYS A 171 -17.57 -5.75 11.49
N ASP A 172 -16.66 -6.12 12.38
CA ASP A 172 -16.83 -7.33 13.19
C ASP A 172 -17.92 -7.04 14.23
N GLY A 173 -19.13 -7.58 14.02
CA GLY A 173 -20.31 -7.39 14.89
C GLY A 173 -20.17 -7.88 16.34
N ARG A 174 -18.95 -8.16 16.79
CA ARG A 174 -18.59 -8.56 18.17
C ARG A 174 -18.54 -7.39 19.15
N HIS A 175 -18.69 -6.14 18.69
CA HIS A 175 -18.56 -4.95 19.54
C HIS A 175 -19.87 -4.33 20.07
N THR A 176 -21.02 -5.00 19.93
CA THR A 176 -22.30 -4.53 20.53
C THR A 176 -22.37 -4.61 22.07
N ARG A 177 -21.23 -4.74 22.77
CA ARG A 177 -21.20 -4.90 24.24
C ARG A 177 -20.12 -4.11 24.99
N SER A 178 -19.47 -3.09 24.40
CA SER A 178 -18.55 -2.24 25.18
C SER A 178 -19.21 -1.06 25.90
N THR A 179 -20.53 -0.91 25.82
CA THR A 179 -21.30 0.04 26.64
C THR A 179 -22.06 -0.67 27.76
N SER A 180 -21.37 -1.47 28.56
CA SER A 180 -21.85 -1.79 29.90
C SER A 180 -20.67 -2.23 30.76
N ALA A 181 -20.44 -1.49 31.83
CA ALA A 181 -19.53 -1.81 32.90
C ALA A 181 -19.66 -3.28 33.33
N SER A 182 -18.55 -4.02 33.30
CA SER A 182 -18.28 -5.09 34.26
C SER A 182 -16.80 -5.50 34.19
N ALA A 183 -16.01 -4.95 35.10
CA ALA A 183 -14.89 -5.68 35.66
C ALA A 183 -15.48 -6.85 36.46
N SER A 184 -15.24 -8.10 36.03
CA SER A 184 -15.22 -9.31 36.88
C SER A 184 -14.94 -10.57 36.06
N GLY A 185 -14.05 -11.42 36.60
CA GLY A 185 -14.23 -12.88 36.58
C GLY A 185 -13.65 -13.67 35.42
N ASP A 186 -12.44 -14.18 35.64
CA ASP A 186 -12.01 -15.60 35.56
C ASP A 186 -12.61 -16.55 34.50
N GLY A 187 -11.72 -17.32 33.84
CA GLY A 187 -12.10 -18.43 32.97
C GLY A 187 -11.16 -18.62 31.77
N GLY A 188 -10.26 -19.59 31.86
CA GLY A 188 -9.28 -19.93 30.84
C GLY A 188 -9.85 -20.09 29.43
N GLY A 189 -9.32 -19.28 28.51
CA GLY A 189 -9.52 -19.38 27.07
C GLY A 189 -8.47 -18.50 26.40
N GLY A 190 -7.72 -19.07 25.46
CA GLY A 190 -6.56 -18.44 24.83
C GLY A 190 -6.81 -16.97 24.47
N LYS A 191 -5.85 -16.13 24.80
CA LYS A 191 -5.79 -14.70 24.46
C LYS A 191 -5.82 -14.55 22.93
N ASN A 192 -7.00 -14.61 22.33
CA ASN A 192 -7.19 -14.31 20.91
C ASN A 192 -6.91 -12.81 20.75
N ARG A 193 -5.75 -12.51 20.17
CA ARG A 193 -5.27 -11.16 19.84
C ARG A 193 -6.09 -10.52 18.71
N SER A 194 -7.40 -10.76 18.65
CA SER A 194 -8.26 -10.36 17.52
C SER A 194 -8.67 -8.90 17.54
N ASP A 195 -8.43 -8.19 18.64
CA ASP A 195 -8.69 -6.76 18.80
C ASP A 195 -7.34 -6.05 18.98
N GLU A 196 -6.58 -5.87 17.89
CA GLU A 196 -5.23 -5.26 17.97
C GLU A 196 -5.28 -3.82 18.48
N TYR A 197 -6.42 -3.14 18.32
CA TYR A 197 -6.68 -1.79 18.84
C TYR A 197 -8.12 -1.65 19.37
N PRO A 198 -8.33 -0.84 20.44
CA PRO A 198 -9.67 -0.49 20.91
C PRO A 198 -10.52 0.16 19.81
N LEU A 199 -11.81 -0.20 19.75
CA LEU A 199 -12.72 0.25 18.69
C LEU A 199 -12.85 1.79 18.64
N ASP A 200 -12.96 2.44 19.79
CA ASP A 200 -13.02 3.89 19.93
C ASP A 200 -11.78 4.58 19.32
N ARG A 201 -10.59 4.01 19.56
CA ARG A 201 -9.34 4.51 18.98
C ARG A 201 -9.33 4.34 17.45
N CYS A 202 -9.83 3.21 16.95
CA CYS A 202 -9.96 2.97 15.51
C CYS A 202 -10.93 3.95 14.86
N ILE A 203 -12.14 4.10 15.41
CA ILE A 203 -13.18 5.02 14.87
C ILE A 203 -12.65 6.46 14.88
N SER A 204 -12.11 6.93 16.00
CA SER A 204 -11.56 8.29 16.09
C SER A 204 -10.42 8.51 15.09
N GLY A 205 -9.54 7.51 14.89
CA GLY A 205 -8.51 7.57 13.87
C GLY A 205 -9.08 7.65 12.46
N MET A 206 -10.09 6.84 12.15
CA MET A 206 -10.76 6.80 10.84
C MET A 206 -11.48 8.12 10.55
N GLU A 207 -12.19 8.68 11.51
CA GLU A 207 -12.84 10.00 11.40
C GLU A 207 -11.82 11.09 11.09
N ARG A 208 -10.69 11.10 11.80
CA ARG A 208 -9.60 12.06 11.55
C ARG A 208 -9.01 11.92 10.15
N ALA A 209 -8.75 10.69 9.70
CA ALA A 209 -8.23 10.44 8.35
C ALA A 209 -9.23 10.81 7.25
N PHE A 210 -10.51 10.49 7.46
CA PHE A 210 -11.59 10.90 6.58
C PHE A 210 -11.68 12.42 6.50
N ASN A 211 -11.69 13.12 7.64
CA ASN A 211 -11.76 14.58 7.70
C ASN A 211 -10.54 15.26 7.08
N PHE A 212 -9.35 14.67 7.23
CA PHE A 212 -8.11 15.14 6.61
C PHE A 212 -8.17 15.04 5.07
N ALA A 213 -8.69 13.93 4.56
CA ALA A 213 -8.94 13.73 3.14
C ALA A 213 -10.05 14.66 2.62
N ASP A 214 -11.18 14.72 3.31
CA ASP A 214 -12.38 15.45 2.91
C ASP A 214 -12.17 16.97 2.93
N ASN A 215 -11.32 17.49 3.82
CA ASN A 215 -10.91 18.89 3.80
C ASN A 215 -10.31 19.33 2.44
N GLN A 216 -9.62 18.43 1.74
CA GLN A 216 -9.07 18.70 0.40
C GLN A 216 -10.19 18.83 -0.65
N VAL A 217 -11.27 18.08 -0.49
CA VAL A 217 -12.47 18.14 -1.35
C VAL A 217 -13.32 19.37 -0.99
N LEU A 218 -13.62 19.59 0.29
CA LEU A 218 -14.41 20.73 0.79
C LEU A 218 -13.79 22.08 0.41
N ARG A 219 -12.46 22.16 0.37
CA ARG A 219 -11.75 23.37 -0.03
C ARG A 219 -12.11 23.83 -1.45
N LEU A 220 -12.40 22.91 -2.36
CA LEU A 220 -12.87 23.22 -3.73
C LEU A 220 -14.18 24.01 -3.74
N TYR A 221 -14.94 23.95 -2.64
CA TYR A 221 -16.23 24.61 -2.46
C TYR A 221 -16.19 25.75 -1.43
N GLY A 222 -14.99 26.10 -0.92
CA GLY A 222 -14.80 27.18 0.05
C GLY A 222 -15.18 26.79 1.49
N PHE A 223 -15.17 25.50 1.80
CA PHE A 223 -15.47 24.95 3.12
C PHE A 223 -14.26 24.25 3.74
N TRP A 224 -14.29 24.12 5.06
CA TRP A 224 -13.28 23.45 5.85
C TRP A 224 -13.88 22.94 7.17
N ARG A 225 -13.40 21.83 7.69
CA ARG A 225 -13.84 21.31 9.00
C ARG A 225 -13.25 22.14 10.14
N GLU A 226 -13.96 22.29 11.25
CA GLU A 226 -13.44 23.06 12.39
C GLU A 226 -12.18 22.42 12.99
N SER A 227 -12.16 21.09 13.05
CA SER A 227 -10.99 20.29 13.42
C SER A 227 -11.09 18.91 12.75
N LEU A 228 -10.01 18.13 12.79
CA LEU A 228 -10.05 16.74 12.30
C LEU A 228 -10.91 15.81 13.16
N ALA A 229 -11.27 16.21 14.38
CA ALA A 229 -12.11 15.42 15.28
C ALA A 229 -13.60 15.78 15.21
N SER A 230 -14.00 16.72 14.35
CA SER A 230 -15.37 17.22 14.26
C SER A 230 -15.94 17.01 12.86
N ASP A 231 -17.22 16.67 12.81
CA ASP A 231 -18.02 16.59 11.60
C ASP A 231 -18.52 17.97 11.14
N GLU A 232 -18.41 19.00 11.99
CA GLU A 232 -18.84 20.36 11.69
C GLU A 232 -17.99 21.01 10.60
N VAL A 233 -18.68 21.58 9.62
CA VAL A 233 -18.09 22.23 8.47
C VAL A 233 -18.38 23.72 8.52
N ARG A 234 -17.32 24.53 8.46
CA ARG A 234 -17.42 25.98 8.39
C ARG A 234 -17.01 26.50 7.03
N ARG A 235 -17.55 27.65 6.70
CA ARG A 235 -17.18 28.38 5.50
C ARG A 235 -15.88 29.15 5.75
N VAL A 236 -14.90 29.01 4.86
CA VAL A 236 -13.59 29.68 4.97
C VAL A 236 -13.33 30.71 3.88
N ALA A 237 -14.13 30.72 2.81
CA ALA A 237 -14.04 31.72 1.74
C ALA A 237 -15.36 32.49 1.56
N ASN A 238 -15.26 33.80 1.30
CA ASN A 238 -16.41 34.63 0.94
C ASN A 238 -16.96 34.23 -0.45
N ARG A 239 -18.19 34.68 -0.77
CA ARG A 239 -18.78 34.33 -2.08
C ARG A 239 -17.99 35.13 -3.10
N SER A 240 -17.20 34.45 -3.93
CA SER A 240 -16.48 35.10 -5.02
C SER A 240 -17.50 35.49 -6.10
N ALA A 241 -17.37 36.70 -6.64
CA ALA A 241 -18.07 37.08 -7.87
C ALA A 241 -17.55 36.25 -9.06
N ASN A 242 -16.35 35.67 -8.94
CA ASN A 242 -15.67 34.84 -9.93
C ASN A 242 -15.46 33.41 -9.37
N PRO A 243 -16.49 32.54 -9.38
CA PRO A 243 -16.40 31.20 -8.80
C PRO A 243 -15.42 30.27 -9.52
N LEU A 244 -15.14 30.50 -10.81
CA LEU A 244 -14.18 29.70 -11.59
C LEU A 244 -12.73 29.94 -11.15
N GLU A 245 -12.33 31.20 -10.97
CA GLU A 245 -10.99 31.56 -10.48
C GLU A 245 -10.73 30.97 -9.09
N ALA A 246 -11.71 31.05 -8.19
CA ALA A 246 -11.62 30.47 -6.85
C ALA A 246 -11.45 28.93 -6.89
N LYS A 247 -12.12 28.26 -7.84
CA LYS A 247 -11.96 26.82 -8.05
C LYS A 247 -10.56 26.47 -8.59
N GLU A 248 -10.03 27.26 -9.51
CA GLU A 248 -8.68 27.06 -10.06
C GLU A 248 -7.59 27.22 -8.99
N GLU A 249 -7.72 28.22 -8.11
CA GLU A 249 -6.81 28.40 -6.97
C GLU A 249 -6.87 27.22 -6.00
N ALA A 250 -8.08 26.73 -5.69
CA ALA A 250 -8.26 25.57 -4.82
C ALA A 250 -7.68 24.29 -5.45
N LEU A 251 -7.80 24.11 -6.77
CA LEU A 251 -7.17 23.00 -7.49
C LEU A 251 -5.64 23.13 -7.53
N ALA A 252 -5.11 24.35 -7.63
CA ALA A 252 -3.67 24.58 -7.62
C ALA A 252 -3.03 24.16 -6.28
N PHE A 253 -3.75 24.31 -5.16
CA PHE A 253 -3.31 23.84 -3.84
C PHE A 253 -3.16 22.32 -3.74
N LEU A 254 -3.96 21.55 -4.50
CA LEU A 254 -3.85 20.09 -4.53
C LEU A 254 -2.64 19.62 -5.35
N LYS A 255 -2.15 20.44 -6.27
CA LYS A 255 -1.01 20.04 -7.10
C LYS A 255 0.26 20.13 -6.27
N LYS A 256 1.07 19.08 -6.32
CA LYS A 256 2.46 19.12 -5.85
C LYS A 256 3.15 20.35 -6.44
N PRO A 257 3.97 21.11 -5.69
CA PRO A 257 4.67 22.25 -6.28
C PRO A 257 5.60 21.73 -7.36
N ASN A 258 6.02 22.61 -8.26
CA ASN A 258 7.13 22.34 -9.17
C ASN A 258 8.46 22.29 -8.39
N GLU A 259 8.56 21.37 -7.43
CA GLU A 259 9.82 20.93 -6.86
C GLU A 259 10.43 19.91 -7.81
N PRO A 260 11.72 20.04 -8.17
CA PRO A 260 12.40 19.00 -8.94
C PRO A 260 12.31 17.69 -8.16
N ASP A 261 11.77 16.64 -8.79
CA ASP A 261 11.77 15.30 -8.20
C ASP A 261 13.22 14.91 -7.94
N PRO A 262 13.64 14.76 -6.65
CA PRO A 262 15.02 14.42 -6.32
C PRO A 262 15.47 13.09 -6.93
N TRP A 263 14.51 12.26 -7.36
CA TRP A 263 14.73 10.87 -7.76
C TRP A 263 14.64 10.64 -9.27
N ILE A 264 14.24 11.64 -10.08
CA ILE A 264 14.27 11.54 -11.55
C ILE A 264 15.70 11.32 -12.09
N SER A 265 16.73 11.78 -11.37
CA SER A 265 18.13 11.61 -11.79
C SER A 265 18.71 10.21 -11.58
N ASP A 266 18.10 9.36 -10.75
CA ASP A 266 18.70 8.06 -10.37
C ASP A 266 18.21 6.88 -11.23
N VAL A 267 16.97 6.91 -11.71
CA VAL A 267 16.41 5.78 -12.48
C VAL A 267 17.03 5.69 -13.88
N ARG A 268 17.35 6.83 -14.52
CA ARG A 268 17.98 6.84 -15.85
C ARG A 268 19.48 6.50 -15.83
N LYS A 269 20.17 6.70 -14.70
CA LYS A 269 21.63 6.44 -14.62
C LYS A 269 21.97 4.97 -14.33
N ASN A 270 21.05 4.19 -13.76
CA ASN A 270 21.31 2.79 -13.40
C ASN A 270 20.72 1.74 -14.35
N ARG A 271 19.94 2.13 -15.36
CA ARG A 271 19.67 1.25 -16.53
C ARG A 271 20.73 1.50 -17.60
N LYS A 272 21.92 0.91 -17.43
CA LYS A 272 22.75 0.60 -18.60
C LYS A 272 21.89 -0.30 -19.51
N PRO A 273 21.79 -0.03 -20.83
CA PRO A 273 21.33 -1.06 -21.73
C PRO A 273 22.25 -2.26 -21.48
N LYS A 274 21.70 -3.45 -21.21
CA LYS A 274 22.44 -4.70 -21.36
C LYS A 274 22.79 -4.81 -22.85
N GLY A 275 23.84 -4.10 -23.28
CA GLY A 275 24.59 -4.47 -24.46
C GLY A 275 25.07 -5.90 -24.23
N LYS A 276 25.02 -6.73 -25.28
CA LYS A 276 25.46 -8.13 -25.27
C LYS A 276 26.78 -8.28 -24.50
N GLU A 277 26.70 -8.60 -23.22
CA GLU A 277 27.87 -8.95 -22.43
C GLU A 277 28.24 -10.37 -22.81
N ASP A 278 29.41 -10.49 -23.42
CA ASP A 278 30.01 -11.73 -23.86
C ASP A 278 30.24 -12.64 -22.64
N SER A 279 29.29 -13.57 -22.43
CA SER A 279 29.26 -14.45 -21.26
C SER A 279 30.57 -15.26 -21.17
N VAL A 280 31.00 -15.57 -19.95
CA VAL A 280 32.17 -16.41 -19.69
C VAL A 280 32.08 -17.74 -20.47
N LEU A 281 30.85 -18.26 -20.62
CA LEU A 281 30.56 -19.43 -21.43
C LEU A 281 30.86 -19.21 -22.93
N ALA A 282 30.48 -18.07 -23.51
CA ALA A 282 30.81 -17.72 -24.90
C ALA A 282 32.33 -17.58 -25.14
N ARG A 283 33.09 -17.20 -24.10
CA ARG A 283 34.55 -17.11 -24.14
C ARG A 283 35.22 -18.47 -24.07
N ILE A 284 34.68 -19.38 -23.26
CA ILE A 284 35.14 -20.78 -23.15
C ILE A 284 34.85 -21.53 -24.45
N LEU A 285 33.65 -21.40 -25.01
CA LEU A 285 33.26 -22.07 -26.25
C LEU A 285 34.11 -21.63 -27.46
N ARG A 286 34.47 -20.34 -27.54
CA ARG A 286 35.40 -19.85 -28.59
C ARG A 286 36.81 -20.41 -28.44
N ARG A 287 37.33 -20.55 -27.21
CA ARG A 287 38.65 -21.17 -26.96
C ARG A 287 38.67 -22.66 -27.30
N LEU A 288 37.53 -23.32 -27.22
CA LEU A 288 37.35 -24.73 -27.61
C LEU A 288 37.01 -24.91 -29.10
N GLY A 289 37.12 -23.85 -29.91
CA GLY A 289 36.96 -23.91 -31.37
C GLY A 289 35.50 -23.95 -31.86
N TRP A 290 34.52 -23.82 -30.97
CA TRP A 290 33.11 -23.78 -31.35
C TRP A 290 32.72 -22.37 -31.80
N ARG A 291 32.42 -22.21 -33.09
CA ARG A 291 31.77 -21.01 -33.64
C ARG A 291 30.28 -21.30 -33.80
N SER A 292 29.44 -20.58 -33.04
CA SER A 292 28.01 -20.50 -33.31
C SER A 292 27.81 -19.88 -34.69
N LYS A 293 27.24 -20.63 -35.64
CA LYS A 293 26.57 -20.01 -36.78
C LYS A 293 25.19 -19.63 -36.28
N PHE A 294 25.00 -18.37 -35.91
CA PHE A 294 23.79 -17.53 -35.91
C PHE A 294 24.10 -16.29 -35.05
#